data_AF-A0A1M6L9S2-F1
#
_entry.id   AF-A0A1M6L9S2-F1
#
_cell.length_a   1.000
_cell.length_b   1.000
_cell.length_c   1.000
_cell.angle_alpha   90.00
_cell.angle_beta   90.00
_cell.angle_gamma   90.00
#
_symmetry.space_group_name_H-M   'P 1'
#
loop_
_entity.id
_entity.type
_entity.pdbx_description
1 polymer ?
#
loop_
_entity_poly.entity_id
_entity_poly.type
_entity_poly.pdbx_seq_one_letter_code
_entity_poly.pdbx_strand_id
1 'polypeptide(L)'
;MEPIDDILGRLKRMECPAGEVADRVRTMLAEYEGVAETEIAVFRERGLDRDATQGYIARFPRNHNGLGLAVLTESGMDDYVARVVDAYLL
;
A
#
# COMPACT_ATOMS: atom_id res chain seq x y z
N MET A 1 5.47 -5.94 -17.73
CA MET A 1 4.59 -5.26 -16.77
C MET A 1 3.37 -6.12 -16.59
N GLU A 2 3.18 -6.65 -15.37
CA GLU A 2 1.84 -7.13 -14.98
C GLU A 2 0.88 -5.93 -15.04
N PRO A 3 -0.42 -6.12 -15.30
CA PRO A 3 -1.43 -5.08 -15.13
C PRO A 3 -1.46 -4.51 -13.71
N ILE A 4 -1.83 -3.23 -13.56
CA ILE A 4 -1.99 -2.59 -12.25
C ILE A 4 -3.00 -3.33 -11.36
N ASP A 5 -4.00 -3.98 -11.98
CA ASP A 5 -4.98 -4.80 -11.28
C ASP A 5 -4.35 -6.02 -10.58
N ASP A 6 -3.25 -6.57 -11.10
CA ASP A 6 -2.55 -7.70 -10.50
C ASP A 6 -1.85 -7.30 -9.21
N ILE A 7 -1.16 -6.15 -9.20
CA ILE A 7 -0.53 -5.64 -7.98
C ILE A 7 -1.56 -5.20 -6.95
N LEU A 8 -2.68 -4.60 -7.37
CA LEU A 8 -3.80 -4.31 -6.47
C LEU A 8 -4.36 -5.59 -5.83
N GLY A 9 -4.53 -6.66 -6.62
CA GLY A 9 -4.95 -7.97 -6.13
C GLY A 9 -3.93 -8.66 -5.22
N ARG A 10 -2.63 -8.43 -5.42
CA ARG A 10 -1.56 -8.89 -4.52
C ARG A 10 -1.57 -8.11 -3.21
N LEU A 11 -1.69 -6.78 -3.27
CA LEU A 11 -1.79 -5.92 -2.10
C LEU A 11 -2.97 -6.31 -1.22
N LYS A 12 -4.16 -6.57 -1.79
CA LYS A 12 -5.36 -7.02 -1.04
C LYS A 12 -5.22 -8.37 -0.32
N ARG A 13 -4.17 -9.13 -0.61
CA ARG A 13 -3.83 -10.39 0.07
C ARG A 13 -2.66 -10.25 1.04
N MET A 14 -2.14 -9.03 1.19
CA MET A 14 -1.01 -8.72 2.07
C MET A 14 -1.46 -8.71 3.52
N GLU A 15 -0.70 -9.44 4.34
CA GLU A 15 -0.70 -9.36 5.80
C GLU A 15 0.74 -9.14 6.26
N CYS A 16 0.92 -8.26 7.24
CA CYS A 16 2.24 -7.93 7.79
C CYS A 16 2.10 -7.38 9.21
N PRO A 17 3.18 -7.27 9.99
CA PRO A 17 3.11 -6.57 11.27
C PRO A 17 2.56 -5.16 11.09
N ALA A 18 1.71 -4.70 12.02
CA ALA A 18 1.02 -3.41 11.88
C ALA A 18 2.00 -2.21 11.73
N GLY A 19 3.19 -2.32 12.33
CA GLY A 19 4.26 -1.31 12.20
C GLY A 19 5.00 -1.32 10.85
N GLU A 20 4.81 -2.34 10.01
CA GLU A 20 5.57 -2.57 8.77
C GLU A 20 4.75 -2.34 7.50
N VAL A 21 3.47 -1.94 7.61
CA VAL A 21 2.57 -1.77 6.45
C VAL A 21 3.19 -0.89 5.36
N ALA A 22 3.73 0.28 5.73
CA ALA A 22 4.29 1.22 4.77
C ALA A 22 5.51 0.64 4.04
N ASP A 23 6.38 -0.07 4.77
CA ASP A 23 7.58 -0.68 4.20
C ASP A 23 7.21 -1.87 3.32
N ARG A 24 6.25 -2.70 3.75
CA ARG A 24 5.79 -3.84 2.96
C ARG A 24 5.13 -3.43 1.65
N VAL A 25 4.27 -2.41 1.69
CA VAL A 25 3.66 -1.80 0.49
C VAL A 25 4.76 -1.27 -0.43
N ARG A 26 5.76 -0.57 0.10
CA ARG A 26 6.88 -0.02 -0.68
C ARG A 26 7.64 -1.11 -1.43
N THR A 27 8.03 -2.20 -0.75
CA THR A 27 8.73 -3.33 -1.37
C THR A 27 7.90 -3.97 -2.49
N MET A 28 6.61 -4.22 -2.26
CA MET A 28 5.75 -4.83 -3.29
C MET A 28 5.59 -3.95 -4.52
N LEU A 29 5.51 -2.62 -4.34
CA LEU A 29 5.41 -1.67 -5.45
C LEU A 29 6.73 -1.52 -6.20
N ALA A 30 7.87 -1.56 -5.50
CA ALA A 30 9.20 -1.52 -6.11
C ALA A 30 9.44 -2.75 -7.01
N GLU A 31 9.05 -3.94 -6.54
CA GLU A 31 9.09 -5.17 -7.33
C GLU A 31 8.22 -5.09 -8.60
N TYR A 32 7.07 -4.43 -8.52
CA TYR A 32 6.11 -4.33 -9.62
C TYR A 32 6.54 -3.33 -10.71
N GLU A 33 6.93 -2.12 -10.33
CA GLU A 33 7.38 -1.09 -11.30
C GLU A 33 8.84 -1.30 -11.74
N GLY A 34 9.61 -2.14 -11.03
CA GLY A 34 11.04 -2.30 -11.27
C GLY A 34 11.84 -1.03 -10.91
N VAL A 35 11.33 -0.23 -9.98
CA VAL A 35 12.01 0.99 -9.47
C VAL A 35 12.64 0.74 -8.11
N ALA A 36 13.56 1.60 -7.70
CA ALA A 36 14.14 1.49 -6.37
C ALA A 36 13.09 1.84 -5.30
N GLU A 37 13.08 1.09 -4.19
CA GLU A 37 12.19 1.38 -3.06
C GLU A 37 12.29 2.83 -2.58
N THR A 38 13.50 3.41 -2.61
CA THR A 38 13.76 4.80 -2.20
C THR A 38 13.01 5.84 -3.03
N GLU A 39 12.52 5.47 -4.22
CA GLU A 39 11.75 6.34 -5.10
C GLU A 39 10.24 6.29 -4.82
N ILE A 40 9.79 5.30 -4.04
CA ILE A 40 8.38 5.13 -3.67
C ILE A 40 8.14 5.69 -2.27
N ALA A 41 7.36 6.76 -2.20
CA ALA A 41 6.94 7.33 -0.93
C ALA A 41 5.64 6.67 -0.46
N VAL A 42 5.68 6.03 0.71
CA VAL A 42 4.48 5.48 1.36
C VAL A 42 4.33 6.13 2.72
N PHE A 43 3.16 6.74 2.96
CA PHE A 43 2.89 7.43 4.21
C PHE A 43 1.45 7.20 4.68
N ARG A 44 1.26 7.31 5.99
CA ARG A 44 -0.04 7.20 6.64
C ARG A 44 -0.88 8.43 6.28
N GLU A 45 -2.09 8.21 5.77
CA GLU A 45 -3.05 9.28 5.48
C GLU A 45 -4.30 9.10 6.35
N ARG A 46 -4.38 9.87 7.44
CA ARG A 46 -5.49 9.79 8.40
C ARG A 46 -6.82 10.22 7.78
N GLY A 47 -6.80 11.03 6.74
CA GLY A 47 -8.02 11.41 6.01
C GLY A 47 -8.69 10.26 5.25
N LEU A 48 -7.97 9.16 5.02
CA LEU A 48 -8.50 7.93 4.41
C LEU A 48 -9.01 6.91 5.45
N ASP A 49 -8.89 7.22 6.75
CA ASP A 49 -9.37 6.33 7.80
C ASP A 49 -10.89 6.25 7.77
N ARG A 50 -11.38 5.01 7.80
CA ARG A 50 -12.82 4.75 7.78
C ARG A 50 -13.13 3.55 8.65
N ASP A 51 -14.12 3.71 9.53
CA ASP A 51 -14.56 2.66 10.44
C ASP A 51 -13.38 2.09 11.26
N ALA A 52 -13.03 0.81 11.06
CA ALA A 52 -11.89 0.14 11.71
C ALA A 52 -10.61 0.14 10.85
N THR A 53 -10.59 0.86 9.73
CA THR A 53 -9.49 0.84 8.76
C THR A 53 -8.50 1.98 8.93
N GLN A 54 -7.25 1.70 8.64
CA GLN A 54 -6.14 2.62 8.54
C GLN A 54 -5.71 2.80 7.08
N GLY A 55 -5.72 4.04 6.59
CA GLY A 55 -5.35 4.39 5.22
C GLY A 55 -3.89 4.80 5.00
N TYR A 56 -3.30 4.36 3.89
CA TYR A 56 -1.96 4.72 3.46
C TYR A 56 -2.03 5.20 2.02
N ILE A 57 -1.16 6.16 1.67
CA ILE A 57 -0.95 6.59 0.29
C ILE A 57 0.45 6.22 -0.12
N ALA A 58 0.55 5.47 -1.21
CA ALA A 58 1.78 5.28 -1.96
C ALA A 58 1.81 6.25 -3.14
N ARG A 59 2.97 6.86 -3.39
CA ARG A 59 3.23 7.73 -4.53
C ARG A 59 4.46 7.25 -5.28
N PHE A 60 4.29 7.11 -6.58
CA PHE A 60 5.38 6.82 -7.50
C PHE A 60 6.17 8.10 -7.85
N PRO A 61 7.44 7.96 -8.27
CA PRO A 61 8.20 9.09 -8.77
C PRO A 61 7.50 9.74 -9.97
N ARG A 62 7.74 11.04 -10.18
CA ARG A 62 7.09 11.86 -11.23
C ARG A 62 7.15 11.28 -12.63
N ASN A 63 8.15 10.44 -12.91
CA ASN A 63 8.33 9.77 -14.21
C ASN A 63 7.30 8.64 -14.47
N HIS A 64 6.48 8.29 -13.47
CA HIS A 64 5.36 7.34 -13.59
C HIS A 64 4.00 8.06 -13.47
N ASN A 65 3.90 9.26 -14.06
CA ASN A 65 2.70 10.11 -14.05
C ASN A 65 2.22 10.56 -12.66
N GLY A 66 3.03 10.37 -11.61
CA GLY A 66 2.66 10.75 -10.25
C GLY A 66 1.44 9.98 -9.73
N LEU A 67 1.24 8.76 -10.22
CA LEU A 67 0.14 7.89 -9.82
C LEU A 67 0.13 7.74 -8.29
N GLY A 68 -1.04 7.95 -7.69
CA GLY A 68 -1.26 7.73 -6.27
C GLY A 68 -2.02 6.42 -6.08
N LEU A 69 -1.67 5.66 -5.05
CA LEU A 69 -2.37 4.44 -4.69
C LEU A 69 -2.78 4.51 -3.22
N ALA A 70 -4.06 4.35 -2.96
CA ALA A 70 -4.59 4.21 -1.61
C ALA A 70 -4.55 2.74 -1.20
N VAL A 71 -4.11 2.48 0.03
CA VAL A 71 -4.14 1.16 0.67
C VAL A 71 -4.89 1.29 1.98
N LEU A 72 -5.93 0.49 2.19
CA LEU A 72 -6.69 0.43 3.44
C LEU A 72 -6.35 -0.86 4.16
N THR A 73 -6.04 -0.74 5.45
CA THR A 73 -5.68 -1.88 6.29
C THR A 73 -6.57 -1.98 7.52
N GLU A 74 -6.85 -3.18 7.99
CA GLU A 74 -7.48 -3.42 9.29
C GLU A 74 -6.47 -4.11 10.20
N SER A 75 -6.53 -3.77 11.49
CA SER A 75 -5.83 -4.53 12.51
C SER A 75 -6.50 -5.91 12.68
N GLY A 76 -5.69 -6.96 12.71
CA GLY A 76 -6.13 -8.31 13.09
C GLY A 76 -6.52 -8.38 14.56
N MET A 77 -7.09 -9.51 14.98
CA MET A 77 -7.69 -9.70 16.32
C MET A 77 -6.77 -9.36 17.51
N ASP A 78 -5.45 -9.42 17.34
CA ASP A 78 -4.46 -9.11 18.39
C ASP A 78 -3.72 -7.78 18.16
N ASP A 79 -4.17 -6.93 17.21
CA ASP A 79 -3.54 -5.67 16.77
C ASP A 79 -2.07 -5.77 16.32
N TYR A 80 -1.49 -6.97 16.32
CA TYR A 80 -0.11 -7.22 15.95
C TYR A 80 0.09 -7.32 14.43
N VAL A 81 -0.96 -7.73 13.71
CA VAL A 81 -0.96 -7.92 12.26
C VAL A 81 -1.92 -6.90 11.64
N ALA A 82 -1.51 -6.27 10.55
CA ALA A 82 -2.36 -5.49 9.67
C ALA A 82 -2.62 -6.29 8.39
N ARG A 83 -3.89 -6.36 8.00
CA ARG A 83 -4.35 -6.95 6.75
C ARG A 83 -4.83 -5.86 5.81
N VAL A 84 -4.39 -5.89 4.56
CA VAL A 84 -4.97 -5.01 3.53
C VAL A 84 -6.36 -5.50 3.18
N VAL A 85 -7.34 -4.61 3.32
CA VAL A 85 -8.75 -4.89 2.99
C VAL A 85 -9.15 -4.23 1.68
N ASP A 86 -8.48 -3.15 1.28
CA ASP A 86 -8.69 -2.53 -0.02
C ASP A 86 -7.43 -1.84 -0.54
N ALA A 87 -7.36 -1.69 -1.86
CA ALA A 87 -6.32 -0.97 -2.56
C ALA A 87 -6.87 -0.47 -3.90
N TYR A 88 -6.64 0.81 -4.22
CA TYR A 88 -7.14 1.44 -5.45
C TYR A 88 -6.32 2.66 -5.85
N LEU A 89 -6.44 3.08 -7.11
CA LEU A 89 -5.77 4.26 -7.65
C LEU A 89 -6.48 5.56 -7.23
N LEU A 90 -5.69 6.60 -6.93
CA LEU A 90 -6.15 7.95 -6.60
C LEU A 90 -6.26 8.86 -7.83
#